data_AF-A0A967MYA4-F1
#
_entry.id   AF-A0A967MYA4-F1
#
_cell.length_a   1.000
_cell.length_b   1.000
_cell.length_c   1.000
_cell.angle_alpha   90.00
_cell.angle_beta   90.00
_cell.angle_gamma   90.00
#
_symmetry.space_group_name_H-M   'P 1'
#
loop_
_entity.id
_entity.type
_entity.pdbx_description
1 polymer ?
#
loop_
_entity_poly.entity_id
_entity_poly.type
_entity_poly.pdbx_seq_one_letter_code
_entity_poly.pdbx_strand_id
1 'polypeptide(L)'
;MLRAIRAVGEGESIFSPSIAVRLQQFFAASRQVIPEDVFPELTDREREVLELIARGQTNAQIAEALTIALKTVRNHVSNIFSKLQVADRAQAVIRARDAGLGQGEE
;
A
#
# COMPACT_ATOMS: atom_id res chain seq x y z
N MET A 1 -8.20 -1.90 -34.50
CA MET A 1 -8.43 -2.68 -33.27
C MET A 1 -8.38 -1.69 -32.10
N LEU A 2 -9.46 -0.99 -31.76
CA LEU A 2 -10.55 -1.37 -30.83
C LEU A 2 -10.04 -1.93 -29.48
N ARG A 3 -9.86 -1.07 -28.48
CA ARG A 3 -10.72 -0.99 -27.27
C ARG A 3 -10.16 0.00 -26.26
N ALA A 4 -10.92 1.07 -26.04
CA ALA A 4 -10.89 1.86 -24.82
C ALA A 4 -11.54 1.07 -23.69
N ILE A 5 -10.96 1.09 -22.49
CA ILE A 5 -11.71 0.90 -21.25
C ILE A 5 -11.24 1.96 -20.25
N ARG A 6 -12.13 2.96 -20.07
CA ARG A 6 -12.20 3.81 -18.88
C ARG A 6 -12.39 2.93 -17.65
N ALA A 7 -11.66 3.21 -16.59
CA ALA A 7 -12.16 3.04 -15.23
C ALA A 7 -11.78 4.29 -14.44
N VAL A 8 -12.73 5.23 -14.42
CA VAL A 8 -12.75 6.40 -13.53
C VAL A 8 -13.34 5.94 -12.21
N GLY A 9 -12.66 6.23 -11.11
CA GLY A 9 -13.11 5.96 -9.74
C GLY A 9 -12.49 6.97 -8.77
N GLU A 10 -13.02 8.19 -8.82
CA GLU A 10 -13.01 9.28 -7.82
C GLU A 10 -11.69 9.66 -7.11
N GLY A 11 -11.02 10.67 -7.68
CA GLY A 11 -10.05 11.52 -6.98
C GLY A 11 -8.81 11.76 -7.83
N GLU A 12 -8.83 12.83 -8.62
CA GLU A 12 -7.79 13.38 -9.49
C GLU A 12 -6.37 12.78 -9.38
N SER A 13 -5.86 12.29 -10.51
CA SER A 13 -4.82 13.03 -11.25
C SER A 13 -4.51 12.31 -12.57
N ILE A 14 -4.53 13.05 -13.67
CA ILE A 14 -4.11 12.60 -15.00
C ILE A 14 -2.58 12.61 -15.00
N PHE A 15 -1.96 11.53 -14.54
CA PHE A 15 -0.51 11.39 -14.64
C PHE A 15 -0.13 10.82 -16.00
N SER A 16 0.69 11.57 -16.74
CA SER A 16 1.35 11.07 -17.94
C SER A 16 2.16 9.80 -17.61
N PRO A 17 2.21 8.79 -18.49
CA PRO A 17 2.91 7.51 -18.23
C PRO A 17 4.36 7.67 -17.73
N SER A 18 5.03 8.76 -18.12
CA SER A 18 6.40 9.08 -17.73
C SER A 18 6.55 9.54 -16.27
N ILE A 19 5.52 10.11 -15.65
CA ILE A 19 5.53 10.44 -14.21
C ILE A 19 5.31 9.18 -13.37
N ALA A 20 4.46 8.26 -13.84
CA ALA A 20 4.20 6.99 -13.16
C ALA A 20 5.46 6.12 -13.03
N VAL A 21 6.27 6.03 -14.10
CA VAL A 21 7.55 5.29 -14.08
C VAL A 21 8.55 5.91 -13.11
N ARG A 22 8.64 7.25 -13.07
CA ARG A 22 9.58 7.96 -12.20
C ARG A 22 9.18 7.86 -10.73
N LEU A 23 7.88 7.84 -10.45
CA LEU A 23 7.34 7.54 -9.12
C LEU A 23 7.64 6.09 -8.71
N GLN A 24 7.41 5.12 -9.59
CA GLN A 24 7.77 3.71 -9.32
C GLN A 24 9.25 3.54 -8.98
N GLN A 25 10.15 4.19 -9.73
CA GLN A 25 11.59 4.13 -9.47
C GLN A 25 11.98 4.80 -8.14
N PHE A 26 11.30 5.89 -7.77
CA PHE A 26 11.55 6.56 -6.50
C PHE A 26 11.10 5.70 -5.30
N PHE A 27 9.95 5.03 -5.42
CA PHE A 27 9.46 4.09 -4.39
C PHE A 27 10.26 2.77 -4.37
N ALA A 28 10.79 2.32 -5.51
CA ALA A 28 11.64 1.13 -5.57
C ALA A 28 12.99 1.34 -4.86
N ALA A 29 13.53 2.56 -4.88
CA ALA A 29 14.81 2.89 -4.24
C ALA A 29 14.75 2.93 -2.70
N SER A 30 13.56 3.08 -2.10
CA SER A 30 13.36 3.11 -0.65
C SER A 30 12.93 1.77 -0.05
N ARG A 31 12.83 0.69 -0.86
CA ARG A 31 12.31 -0.60 -0.41
C ARG A 31 13.39 -1.35 0.38
N GLN A 32 13.21 -1.49 1.70
CA GLN A 32 13.76 -2.65 2.41
C GLN A 32 13.17 -3.88 1.73
N VAL A 33 14.01 -4.82 1.29
CA VAL A 33 13.62 -5.98 0.46
C VAL A 33 12.72 -6.91 1.28
N ILE A 34 11.42 -6.59 1.33
CA ILE A 34 10.39 -7.55 1.73
C ILE A 34 10.40 -8.65 0.66
N PRO A 35 10.44 -9.94 1.04
CA PRO A 35 10.36 -11.03 0.08
C PRO A 35 9.17 -10.84 -0.86
N GLU A 36 9.40 -10.85 -2.18
CA GLU A 36 8.39 -10.51 -3.19
C GLU A 36 7.12 -11.40 -3.12
N ASP A 37 7.20 -12.56 -2.46
CA ASP A 37 6.11 -13.53 -2.33
C ASP A 37 5.18 -13.31 -1.14
N VAL A 38 5.45 -12.36 -0.24
CA VAL A 38 4.58 -12.08 0.90
C VAL A 38 3.37 -11.26 0.41
N PHE A 39 2.20 -11.90 0.34
CA PHE A 39 0.92 -11.38 -0.17
C PHE A 39 0.95 -11.01 -1.68
N PRO A 40 0.90 -12.00 -2.59
CA PRO A 40 0.87 -11.76 -4.04
C PRO A 40 -0.37 -10.97 -4.51
N GLU A 41 -1.45 -10.96 -3.72
CA GLU A 41 -2.67 -10.19 -4.02
C GLU A 41 -2.53 -8.68 -3.77
N LEU A 42 -1.52 -8.26 -3.01
CA LEU A 42 -1.28 -6.85 -2.69
C LEU A 42 -0.34 -6.20 -3.71
N THR A 43 -0.71 -5.01 -4.15
CA THR A 43 0.16 -4.12 -4.92
C THR A 43 1.30 -3.59 -4.05
N ASP A 44 2.37 -3.09 -4.67
CA ASP A 44 3.52 -2.54 -3.93
C ASP A 44 3.13 -1.46 -2.92
N ARG A 45 2.20 -0.58 -3.30
CA ARG A 45 1.71 0.49 -2.42
C ARG A 45 0.89 -0.04 -1.25
N GLU A 46 0.11 -1.09 -1.47
CA GLU A 46 -0.66 -1.74 -0.40
C GLU A 46 0.27 -2.49 0.58
N ARG A 47 1.34 -3.10 0.08
CA ARG A 47 2.37 -3.74 0.93
C ARG A 47 3.07 -2.73 1.83
N GLU A 48 3.45 -1.58 1.29
CA GLU A 48 4.07 -0.49 2.05
C GLU A 48 3.13 0.03 3.15
N VAL A 49 1.84 0.23 2.83
CA VAL A 49 0.83 0.60 3.83
C VAL A 49 0.67 -0.49 4.88
N LEU A 50 0.61 -1.77 4.50
CA LEU A 50 0.51 -2.90 5.42
C LEU A 50 1.72 -3.01 6.36
N GLU A 51 2.91 -2.72 5.84
CA GLU A 51 4.13 -2.70 6.65
C GLU A 51 4.08 -1.62 7.73
N LEU A 52 3.66 -0.40 7.38
CA LEU A 52 3.49 0.67 8.37
C LEU A 52 2.38 0.36 9.38
N ILE A 53 1.32 -0.34 8.95
CA ILE A 53 0.29 -0.87 9.86
C ILE A 53 0.91 -1.86 10.84
N ALA A 54 1.74 -2.80 10.37
CA ALA A 54 2.41 -3.81 11.18
C ALA A 54 3.40 -3.21 12.21
N ARG A 55 4.01 -2.07 11.85
CA ARG A 55 4.81 -1.21 12.74
C ARG A 55 3.96 -0.42 13.76
N GLY A 56 2.64 -0.53 13.71
CA GLY A 56 1.72 0.12 14.64
C GLY A 56 1.29 1.53 14.25
N GLN A 57 1.66 2.05 13.08
CA GLN A 57 1.36 3.43 12.69
C GLN A 57 -0.11 3.67 12.39
N THR A 58 -0.68 4.74 12.94
CA THR A 58 -2.05 5.18 12.63
C THR A 58 -2.19 5.64 11.17
N ASN A 59 -3.41 5.68 10.65
CA ASN A 59 -3.65 6.14 9.28
C ASN A 59 -3.17 7.58 9.03
N ALA A 60 -3.15 8.42 10.08
CA ALA A 60 -2.60 9.77 10.00
C ALA A 60 -1.08 9.77 9.86
N GLN A 61 -0.38 8.98 10.69
CA GLN A 61 1.07 8.81 10.59
C GLN A 61 1.49 8.19 9.26
N ILE A 62 0.71 7.24 8.74
CA ILE A 62 0.92 6.65 7.41
C ILE A 62 0.73 7.72 6.33
N ALA A 63 -0.29 8.56 6.44
CA ALA A 63 -0.54 9.64 5.49
C ALA A 63 0.63 10.63 5.43
N GLU A 64 1.19 10.98 6.59
CA GLU A 64 2.37 11.83 6.72
C GLU A 64 3.62 11.14 6.15
N ALA A 65 3.92 9.91 6.59
CA ALA A 65 5.10 9.14 6.15
C ALA A 65 5.12 8.94 4.64
N LEU A 66 3.95 8.70 4.05
CA LEU A 66 3.79 8.42 2.63
C LEU A 66 3.46 9.68 1.80
N THR A 67 3.32 10.84 2.44
CA THR A 67 2.95 12.14 1.84
C THR A 67 1.70 12.04 0.95
N ILE A 68 0.63 11.43 1.46
CA ILE A 68 -0.66 11.27 0.76
C ILE A 68 -1.83 11.67 1.64
N ALA A 69 -3.01 11.88 1.05
CA ALA A 69 -4.20 12.23 1.81
C ALA A 69 -4.66 11.08 2.73
N LEU A 70 -5.16 11.43 3.93
CA LEU A 70 -5.72 10.47 4.89
C LEU A 70 -6.85 9.62 4.28
N LYS A 71 -7.68 10.20 3.41
CA LYS A 71 -8.73 9.47 2.69
C LYS A 71 -8.14 8.36 1.80
N THR A 72 -7.04 8.65 1.13
CA THR A 72 -6.32 7.68 0.28
C THR A 72 -5.76 6.53 1.11
N VAL A 73 -5.16 6.82 2.28
CA VAL A 73 -4.72 5.77 3.21
C VAL A 73 -5.88 4.89 3.65
N ARG A 74 -7.03 5.48 4.02
CA ARG A 74 -8.22 4.71 4.41
C ARG A 74 -8.70 3.78 3.29
N ASN A 75 -8.68 4.25 2.05
CA ASN A 75 -9.04 3.42 0.89
C ASN A 75 -8.07 2.25 0.72
N HIS A 76 -6.75 2.49 0.84
CA HIS A 76 -5.76 1.41 0.81
C HIS A 76 -5.98 0.41 1.94
N VAL A 77 -6.22 0.87 3.18
CA VAL A 77 -6.52 0.01 4.33
C VAL A 77 -7.74 -0.88 4.07
N SER A 78 -8.84 -0.31 3.57
CA SER A 78 -10.05 -1.08 3.24
C SER A 78 -9.80 -2.15 2.16
N ASN A 79 -9.04 -1.80 1.12
CA ASN A 79 -8.67 -2.74 0.05
C ASN A 79 -7.77 -3.85 0.58
N ILE A 80 -6.78 -3.52 1.41
CA ILE A 80 -5.89 -4.48 2.06
C ILE A 80 -6.71 -5.44 2.92
N PHE A 81 -7.63 -4.93 3.75
CA PHE A 81 -8.43 -5.79 4.62
C PHE A 81 -9.32 -6.74 3.82
N SER A 82 -9.90 -6.24 2.73
CA SER A 82 -10.68 -7.05 1.79
C SER A 82 -9.82 -8.12 1.12
N LYS A 83 -8.59 -7.80 0.70
CA LYS A 83 -7.69 -8.75 0.05
C LYS A 83 -7.14 -9.80 1.01
N LEU A 84 -6.76 -9.39 2.22
CA LEU A 84 -6.26 -10.27 3.27
C LEU A 84 -7.38 -11.05 3.99
N GLN A 85 -8.65 -10.75 3.72
CA GLN A 85 -9.83 -11.34 4.35
C GLN A 85 -9.80 -11.19 5.89
N VAL A 86 -9.42 -9.99 6.36
CA VAL A 86 -9.36 -9.65 7.80
C VAL A 86 -10.46 -8.66 8.16
N ALA A 87 -11.02 -8.80 9.36
CA ALA A 87 -12.14 -7.96 9.80
C ALA A 87 -11.67 -6.64 10.42
N ASP A 88 -10.47 -6.62 11.01
CA ASP A 88 -10.00 -5.48 11.79
C ASP A 88 -8.48 -5.29 11.69
N ARG A 89 -8.04 -4.13 12.19
CA ARG A 89 -6.63 -3.73 12.18
C ARG A 89 -5.74 -4.66 12.98
N ALA A 90 -6.21 -5.21 14.10
CA ALA A 90 -5.40 -6.10 14.92
C ALA A 90 -5.11 -7.40 14.17
N GLN A 91 -6.12 -7.97 13.49
CA GLN A 91 -5.95 -9.12 12.61
C GLN A 91 -4.97 -8.82 11.47
N ALA A 92 -5.06 -7.65 10.83
CA ALA A 92 -4.12 -7.25 9.79
C ALA A 92 -2.67 -7.18 10.30
N VAL A 93 -2.46 -6.64 11.51
CA VAL A 93 -1.14 -6.55 12.15
C VAL A 93 -0.58 -7.93 12.45
N ILE A 94 -1.38 -8.84 13.03
CA ILE A 94 -0.96 -10.21 13.32
C ILE A 94 -0.54 -10.91 12.02
N ARG A 95 -1.40 -10.87 10.99
CA ARG A 95 -1.11 -11.50 9.70
C ARG A 95 0.15 -10.95 9.04
N ALA A 96 0.35 -9.64 9.14
CA ALA A 96 1.54 -8.99 8.59
C ALA A 96 2.80 -9.43 9.34
N ARG A 97 2.76 -9.48 10.68
CA ARG A 97 3.88 -9.92 11.52
C ARG A 97 4.22 -11.40 11.34
N ASP A 98 3.21 -12.27 11.22
CA ASP A 98 3.39 -13.69 10.90
C ASP A 98 4.09 -13.87 9.55
N ALA A 99 3.86 -12.94 8.61
CA ALA A 99 4.51 -12.91 7.31
C ALA A 99 5.85 -12.16 7.31
N GLY A 100 6.37 -11.77 8.48
CA GLY A 100 7.66 -11.10 8.64
C GLY A 100 7.65 -9.59 8.42
N LEU A 101 6.49 -8.97 8.20
CA LEU A 101 6.37 -7.52 8.05
C LEU A 101 6.39 -6.80 9.41
N GLY A 102 6.83 -5.55 9.39
CA GLY A 102 6.84 -4.70 10.59
C GLY A 102 8.00 -4.98 11.55
N GLN A 103 8.97 -5.79 11.14
CA GLN A 103 10.27 -5.96 11.80
C GLN A 103 11.18 -4.78 11.42
N GLY A 104 10.88 -3.59 11.93
CA GLY A 104 11.83 -2.48 11.94
C GLY A 104 12.68 -2.59 13.20
N GLU A 105 14.00 -2.63 13.01
CA GLU A 105 15.05 -2.71 14.03
C GLU A 105 14.76 -1.85 15.28
N GLU A 106 14.76 -2.47 16.45
CA GLU A 106 15.18 -1.82 17.72
C GLU A 106 16.69 -2.04 17.88
#